data_AF-A0A6H2F255-F1
#
_entry.id   AF-A0A6H2F255-F1
#
_cell.length_a   1.000
_cell.length_b   1.000
_cell.length_c   1.000
_cell.angle_alpha   90.00
_cell.angle_beta   90.00
_cell.angle_gamma   90.00
#
_symmetry.space_group_name_H-M   'P 1'
#
loop_
_entity.id
_entity.type
_entity.pdbx_description
1 polymer ?
#
loop_
_entity_poly.entity_id
_entity_poly.type
_entity_poly.pdbx_seq_one_letter_code
_entity_poly.pdbx_strand_id
1 'polypeptide(L)'
;MIKELKILIYSKTTKNYFDIFYNRIIFPIKNIQGQIIGFGGRTLENKEPKYLNSPENIFFHKRNELYGLYEIKKKFHLLEKILVVEGYTDVISLFQFNIKYVVAILGISITNEHIKKLFQITNKIIYCYDGDNAGRKANWHSLKISLSHMVHGKQINFLLLPDGEDPDSLIKKEGKILFEKHINNSLSFSDFFFKVLINKINLKDCEGKTKFINIALSLIHSIPDYIFQVNLIKKIGEKIGILNFFEIYQLTIKKKNIKKLFNNDYLSNFRKTTVRMLISLLLQKPELIKIIPKLKLFKTSNINGLNFFVELIKICNKEKITTVQILERYRGTKFKKPLEILAVWNHMVPEEEIENFFIHLINKLKMNLIEERQEYLIFLDRKEGLDLKKKKELWSLNKNLVKIKKNF
;
A
#
# COMPACT_ATOMS: atom_id res chain seq x y z
N MET A 1 -44.60 0.11 -3.45
CA MET A 1 -43.88 -1.05 -2.89
C MET A 1 -43.55 -2.16 -3.91
N ILE A 2 -44.51 -2.98 -4.41
CA ILE A 2 -44.19 -4.14 -5.29
C ILE A 2 -43.46 -3.74 -6.58
N LYS A 3 -43.92 -2.67 -7.26
CA LYS A 3 -43.24 -2.13 -8.46
C LYS A 3 -41.84 -1.58 -8.15
N GLU A 4 -41.63 -1.01 -6.97
CA GLU A 4 -40.35 -0.41 -6.56
C GLU A 4 -39.32 -1.49 -6.21
N LEU A 5 -39.74 -2.59 -5.60
CA LEU A 5 -38.88 -3.77 -5.38
C LEU A 5 -38.50 -4.48 -6.68
N LYS A 6 -39.18 -4.14 -7.79
CA LYS A 6 -38.98 -4.74 -9.12
C LYS A 6 -38.99 -6.27 -9.05
N ILE A 7 -40.02 -6.84 -8.41
CA ILE A 7 -40.23 -8.30 -8.31
C ILE A 7 -41.19 -8.84 -9.37
N LEU A 8 -41.78 -7.96 -10.17
CA LEU A 8 -42.61 -8.26 -11.34
C LEU A 8 -42.00 -7.65 -12.60
N ILE A 9 -42.06 -8.36 -13.72
CA ILE A 9 -41.74 -7.85 -15.06
C ILE A 9 -43.04 -7.66 -15.85
N TYR A 10 -43.21 -6.49 -16.48
CA TYR A 10 -44.30 -6.25 -17.41
C TYR A 10 -43.94 -6.71 -18.82
N SER A 11 -44.74 -7.61 -19.39
CA SER A 11 -44.64 -8.04 -20.77
C SER A 11 -45.52 -7.17 -21.67
N LYS A 12 -44.90 -6.45 -22.60
CA LYS A 12 -45.64 -5.63 -23.59
C LYS A 12 -46.46 -6.48 -24.57
N THR A 13 -46.02 -7.71 -24.85
CA THR A 13 -46.68 -8.60 -25.81
C THR A 13 -47.97 -9.19 -25.26
N THR A 14 -47.94 -9.67 -24.01
CA THR A 14 -49.11 -10.27 -23.35
C THR A 14 -49.92 -9.25 -22.54
N LYS A 15 -49.42 -8.01 -22.40
CA LYS A 15 -49.98 -6.94 -21.56
C LYS A 15 -50.18 -7.35 -20.09
N ASN A 16 -49.40 -8.32 -19.60
CA ASN A 16 -49.49 -8.86 -18.24
C ASN A 16 -48.17 -8.70 -17.46
N TYR A 17 -48.27 -8.80 -16.14
CA TYR A 17 -47.12 -8.87 -15.23
C TYR A 17 -46.78 -10.33 -14.92
N PHE A 18 -45.49 -10.62 -14.82
CA PHE A 18 -44.97 -11.94 -14.45
C PHE A 18 -44.02 -11.84 -13.28
N ASP A 19 -44.07 -12.85 -12.42
CA ASP A 19 -43.17 -13.01 -11.29
C ASP A 19 -41.75 -13.28 -11.77
N ILE A 20 -40.81 -12.46 -11.31
CA ILE A 20 -39.38 -12.63 -11.64
C ILE A 20 -38.82 -13.90 -11.00
N PHE A 21 -39.31 -14.23 -9.81
CA PHE A 21 -38.81 -15.32 -8.98
C PHE A 21 -39.66 -16.60 -9.10
N TYR A 22 -40.25 -16.83 -10.27
CA TYR A 22 -41.06 -18.02 -10.52
C TYR A 22 -40.25 -19.34 -10.39
N ASN A 23 -40.81 -20.29 -9.64
CA ASN A 23 -40.25 -21.61 -9.33
C ASN A 23 -38.79 -21.58 -8.81
N ARG A 24 -38.54 -20.71 -7.83
CA ARG A 24 -37.24 -20.55 -7.18
C ARG A 24 -37.34 -20.68 -5.66
N ILE A 25 -36.31 -21.27 -5.05
CA ILE A 25 -36.06 -21.13 -3.61
C ILE A 25 -35.66 -19.67 -3.37
N ILE A 26 -36.35 -19.01 -2.45
CA ILE A 26 -36.19 -17.58 -2.17
C ILE A 26 -35.29 -17.36 -0.96
N PHE A 27 -34.31 -16.48 -1.15
CA PHE A 27 -33.36 -16.03 -0.13
C PHE A 27 -33.60 -14.54 0.16
N PRO A 28 -34.27 -14.16 1.26
CA PRO A 28 -34.54 -12.77 1.56
C PRO A 28 -33.24 -12.03 1.91
N ILE A 29 -33.03 -10.87 1.28
CA ILE A 29 -31.88 -9.99 1.52
C ILE A 29 -32.31 -8.89 2.49
N LYS A 30 -31.63 -8.81 3.63
CA LYS A 30 -31.90 -7.81 4.66
C LYS A 30 -30.88 -6.67 4.61
N ASN A 31 -31.33 -5.46 4.90
CA ASN A 31 -30.43 -4.35 5.22
C ASN A 31 -29.88 -4.50 6.65
N ILE A 32 -29.02 -3.57 7.06
CA ILE A 32 -28.40 -3.58 8.40
C ILE A 32 -29.39 -3.40 9.56
N GLN A 33 -30.61 -2.93 9.29
CA GLN A 33 -31.71 -2.80 10.24
C GLN A 33 -32.60 -4.05 10.29
N GLY A 34 -32.38 -5.03 9.42
CA GLY A 34 -33.14 -6.28 9.34
C GLY A 34 -34.36 -6.22 8.41
N GLN A 35 -34.58 -5.11 7.71
CA GLN A 35 -35.68 -4.96 6.77
C GLN A 35 -35.34 -5.69 5.47
N ILE A 36 -36.32 -6.38 4.89
CA ILE A 36 -36.17 -7.06 3.59
C ILE A 36 -36.18 -6.01 2.49
N ILE A 37 -35.09 -5.94 1.73
CA ILE A 37 -34.87 -4.94 0.67
C ILE A 37 -34.77 -5.56 -0.73
N GLY A 38 -34.63 -6.88 -0.80
CA GLY A 38 -34.56 -7.63 -2.04
C GLY A 38 -34.53 -9.13 -1.79
N PHE A 39 -34.38 -9.90 -2.87
CA PHE A 39 -34.38 -11.36 -2.84
C PHE A 39 -33.29 -11.92 -3.75
N GLY A 40 -32.64 -12.98 -3.31
CA GLY A 40 -31.96 -13.95 -4.16
C GLY A 40 -32.89 -15.12 -4.46
N GLY A 41 -32.68 -15.80 -5.59
CA GLY A 41 -33.55 -16.88 -6.04
C GLY A 41 -32.78 -17.95 -6.80
N ARG A 42 -32.80 -19.19 -6.31
CA ARG A 42 -32.21 -20.35 -6.99
C ARG A 42 -33.31 -21.17 -7.65
N THR A 43 -33.18 -21.47 -8.93
CA THR A 43 -34.17 -22.32 -9.62
C THR A 43 -34.14 -23.76 -9.10
N LEU A 44 -35.32 -24.38 -9.05
CA LEU A 44 -35.50 -25.81 -8.79
C LEU A 44 -35.37 -26.66 -10.07
N GLU A 45 -35.37 -26.00 -11.23
CA GLU A 45 -35.26 -26.61 -12.55
C GLU A 45 -33.88 -26.30 -13.18
N ASN A 46 -33.55 -26.92 -14.31
CA ASN A 46 -32.34 -26.59 -15.08
C ASN A 46 -32.55 -25.34 -15.95
N LYS A 47 -32.98 -24.23 -15.34
CA LYS A 47 -33.26 -22.96 -16.01
C LYS A 47 -32.18 -21.91 -15.74
N GLU A 48 -31.66 -21.28 -16.80
CA GLU A 48 -30.74 -20.16 -16.65
C GLU A 48 -31.47 -18.82 -16.41
N PRO A 49 -30.93 -17.93 -15.55
CA PRO A 49 -29.74 -18.15 -14.73
C PRO A 49 -30.03 -19.06 -13.52
N LYS A 50 -29.08 -19.92 -13.14
CA LYS A 50 -29.18 -20.77 -11.94
C LYS A 50 -29.52 -19.97 -10.67
N TYR A 51 -28.90 -18.80 -10.52
CA TYR A 51 -29.15 -17.84 -9.46
C TYR A 51 -29.60 -16.49 -10.03
N LEU A 52 -30.61 -15.90 -9.41
CA LEU A 52 -31.18 -14.61 -9.79
C LEU A 52 -31.28 -13.72 -8.57
N ASN A 53 -30.74 -12.50 -8.64
CA ASN A 53 -30.90 -11.51 -7.57
C ASN A 53 -31.86 -10.41 -8.03
N SER A 54 -32.59 -9.82 -7.09
CA SER A 54 -33.38 -8.61 -7.34
C SER A 54 -32.51 -7.58 -8.08
N PRO A 55 -33.08 -6.89 -9.08
CA PRO A 55 -32.36 -5.80 -9.74
C PRO A 55 -32.14 -4.64 -8.75
N GLU A 56 -31.19 -3.77 -9.08
CA GLU A 56 -30.96 -2.52 -8.34
C GLU A 56 -32.26 -1.72 -8.23
N ASN A 57 -32.56 -1.25 -7.02
CA ASN A 57 -33.74 -0.45 -6.73
C ASN A 57 -33.45 0.57 -5.61
N ILE A 58 -34.46 1.37 -5.23
CA ILE A 58 -34.29 2.44 -4.24
C ILE A 58 -33.97 1.93 -2.82
N PHE A 59 -34.27 0.67 -2.53
CA PHE A 59 -34.01 0.01 -1.25
C PHE A 59 -32.79 -0.89 -1.28
N PHE A 60 -32.42 -1.42 -2.45
CA PHE A 60 -31.37 -2.43 -2.61
C PHE A 60 -30.30 -2.00 -3.61
N HIS A 61 -29.11 -1.78 -3.04
CA HIS A 61 -27.89 -1.52 -3.76
C HIS A 61 -26.85 -2.62 -3.53
N LYS A 62 -26.63 -3.48 -4.53
CA LYS A 62 -25.69 -4.63 -4.44
C LYS A 62 -24.28 -4.17 -4.05
N ARG A 63 -23.87 -2.99 -4.53
CA ARG A 63 -22.57 -2.39 -4.20
C ARG A 63 -22.40 -2.04 -2.72
N ASN A 64 -23.48 -1.94 -1.96
CA ASN A 64 -23.45 -1.55 -0.56
C ASN A 64 -23.82 -2.71 0.36
N GLU A 65 -24.68 -3.63 -0.08
CA GLU A 65 -25.25 -4.66 0.78
C GLU A 65 -24.47 -5.98 0.70
N LEU A 66 -24.42 -6.69 1.83
CA LEU A 66 -23.79 -8.00 2.00
C LEU A 66 -24.80 -8.94 2.64
N TYR A 67 -25.00 -10.11 2.04
CA TYR A 67 -25.89 -11.12 2.61
C TYR A 67 -25.29 -11.70 3.89
N GLY A 68 -26.11 -11.94 4.92
CA GLY A 68 -25.68 -12.45 6.23
C GLY A 68 -25.12 -11.39 7.19
N LEU A 69 -24.91 -10.15 6.73
CA LEU A 69 -24.32 -9.09 7.57
C LEU A 69 -25.24 -8.70 8.75
N TYR A 70 -26.56 -8.66 8.53
CA TYR A 70 -27.54 -8.39 9.59
C TYR A 70 -27.51 -9.49 10.66
N GLU A 71 -27.53 -10.76 10.24
CA GLU A 71 -27.49 -11.93 11.11
C GLU A 71 -26.24 -11.92 12.01
N ILE A 72 -25.09 -11.56 11.44
CA ILE A 72 -23.84 -11.37 12.19
C ILE A 72 -23.97 -10.23 13.21
N LYS A 73 -24.40 -9.05 12.76
CA LYS A 73 -24.43 -7.84 13.61
C LYS A 73 -25.41 -7.98 14.77
N LYS A 74 -26.50 -8.72 14.58
CA LYS A 74 -27.45 -9.04 15.66
C LYS A 74 -26.80 -9.87 16.77
N LYS A 75 -25.80 -10.68 16.43
CA LYS A 75 -25.15 -11.61 17.35
C LYS A 75 -23.84 -11.07 17.95
N PHE A 76 -23.13 -10.22 17.23
CA PHE A 76 -21.78 -9.78 17.61
C PHE A 76 -21.62 -8.27 17.45
N HIS A 77 -21.03 -7.62 18.46
CA HIS A 77 -20.66 -6.20 18.40
C HIS A 77 -19.33 -5.98 17.67
N LEU A 78 -18.31 -6.78 18.01
CA LEU A 78 -17.02 -6.79 17.35
C LEU A 78 -16.57 -8.24 17.14
N LEU A 79 -16.26 -8.59 15.91
CA LEU A 79 -15.76 -9.91 15.54
C LEU A 79 -14.24 -9.91 15.45
N GLU A 80 -13.64 -11.05 15.80
CA GLU A 80 -12.21 -11.29 15.57
C GLU A 80 -11.89 -11.32 14.06
N LYS A 81 -12.76 -11.96 13.27
CA LYS A 81 -12.63 -12.10 11.81
C LYS A 81 -14.00 -12.24 11.14
N ILE A 82 -14.07 -11.85 9.86
CA ILE A 82 -15.21 -12.12 8.97
C ILE A 82 -14.71 -12.88 7.74
N LEU A 83 -15.47 -13.89 7.32
CA LEU A 83 -15.26 -14.63 6.08
C LEU A 83 -16.20 -14.08 5.00
N VAL A 84 -15.67 -13.72 3.83
CA VAL A 84 -16.43 -13.21 2.69
C VAL A 84 -16.42 -14.25 1.59
N VAL A 85 -17.60 -14.70 1.17
CA VAL A 85 -17.82 -15.72 0.13
C VAL A 85 -18.62 -15.15 -1.05
N GLU A 86 -18.77 -15.92 -2.14
CA GLU A 86 -19.45 -15.44 -3.36
C GLU A 86 -20.97 -15.57 -3.29
N GLY A 87 -21.48 -16.67 -2.71
CA GLY A 87 -22.90 -17.00 -2.75
C GLY A 87 -23.61 -17.00 -1.39
N TYR A 88 -24.90 -16.68 -1.38
CA TYR A 88 -25.75 -16.84 -0.18
C TYR A 88 -25.93 -18.30 0.22
N THR A 89 -25.78 -19.26 -0.70
CA THR A 89 -25.78 -20.69 -0.38
C THR A 89 -24.56 -21.08 0.46
N ASP A 90 -23.40 -20.50 0.17
CA ASP A 90 -22.17 -20.72 0.92
C ASP A 90 -22.34 -20.22 2.35
N VAL A 91 -22.91 -19.02 2.51
CA VAL A 91 -23.26 -18.44 3.83
C VAL A 91 -24.14 -19.41 4.62
N ILE A 92 -25.20 -19.92 4.01
CA ILE A 92 -26.16 -20.81 4.68
C ILE A 92 -25.51 -22.13 5.06
N SER A 93 -24.74 -22.73 4.15
CA SER A 93 -24.03 -23.99 4.40
C SER A 93 -23.01 -23.85 5.53
N LEU A 94 -22.13 -22.86 5.43
CA LEU A 94 -21.14 -22.56 6.48
C LEU A 94 -21.82 -22.27 7.82
N PHE A 95 -22.95 -21.55 7.81
CA PHE A 95 -23.73 -21.29 9.02
C PHE A 95 -24.33 -22.58 9.63
N GLN A 96 -24.84 -23.50 8.79
CA GLN A 96 -25.33 -24.81 9.22
C GLN A 96 -24.25 -25.62 9.93
N PHE A 97 -23.00 -25.51 9.48
CA PHE A 97 -21.82 -26.10 10.13
C PHE A 97 -21.23 -25.23 11.26
N ASN A 98 -22.00 -24.28 11.80
CA ASN A 98 -21.63 -23.40 12.91
C ASN A 98 -20.48 -22.40 12.63
N ILE A 99 -20.18 -22.08 11.37
CA ILE A 99 -19.31 -20.95 11.00
C ILE A 99 -20.17 -19.70 10.83
N LYS A 100 -20.32 -18.93 11.92
CA LYS A 100 -21.34 -17.86 12.05
C LYS A 100 -20.84 -16.45 11.73
N TYR A 101 -19.63 -16.30 11.20
CA TYR A 101 -18.99 -15.02 10.87
C TYR A 101 -18.83 -14.83 9.35
N VAL A 102 -19.76 -15.40 8.56
CA VAL A 102 -19.69 -15.42 7.10
C VAL A 102 -20.71 -14.47 6.45
N VAL A 103 -20.27 -13.75 5.42
CA VAL A 103 -21.12 -12.90 4.56
C VAL A 103 -20.87 -13.21 3.09
N ALA A 104 -21.86 -12.93 2.23
CA ALA A 104 -21.69 -13.05 0.79
C ALA A 104 -21.86 -11.73 0.05
N ILE A 105 -21.10 -11.57 -1.03
CA ILE A 105 -21.34 -10.53 -2.02
C ILE A 105 -22.63 -10.83 -2.80
N LEU A 106 -23.40 -9.78 -3.12
CA LEU A 106 -24.67 -9.91 -3.86
C LEU A 106 -24.56 -9.50 -5.34
N GLY A 107 -23.37 -9.09 -5.75
CA GLY A 107 -23.02 -8.69 -7.11
C GLY A 107 -21.81 -9.47 -7.63
N ILE A 108 -21.13 -8.91 -8.62
CA ILE A 108 -20.00 -9.56 -9.31
C ILE A 108 -18.72 -9.52 -8.47
N SER A 109 -18.56 -8.48 -7.64
CA SER A 109 -17.34 -8.30 -6.85
C SER A 109 -17.57 -7.46 -5.59
N ILE A 110 -16.61 -7.56 -4.66
CA ILE A 110 -16.51 -6.71 -3.48
C ILE A 110 -16.31 -5.24 -3.90
N THR A 111 -16.77 -4.29 -3.08
CA THR A 111 -16.61 -2.84 -3.31
C THR A 111 -15.89 -2.15 -2.15
N ASN A 112 -15.51 -0.88 -2.33
CA ASN A 112 -14.95 -0.07 -1.24
C ASN A 112 -15.95 0.11 -0.09
N GLU A 113 -17.23 0.25 -0.42
CA GLU A 113 -18.33 0.40 0.53
C GLU A 113 -18.50 -0.86 1.39
N HIS A 114 -18.40 -2.04 0.77
CA HIS A 114 -18.39 -3.31 1.50
C HIS A 114 -17.23 -3.38 2.49
N ILE A 115 -16.00 -3.11 2.04
CA ILE A 115 -14.80 -3.18 2.90
C ILE A 115 -14.91 -2.20 4.08
N LYS A 116 -15.36 -0.96 3.83
CA LYS A 116 -15.62 0.02 4.90
C LYS A 116 -16.63 -0.50 5.92
N LYS A 117 -17.77 -1.05 5.46
CA LYS A 117 -18.80 -1.62 6.35
C LYS A 117 -18.22 -2.78 7.19
N LEU A 118 -17.46 -3.68 6.57
CA LEU A 118 -16.85 -4.81 7.27
C LEU A 118 -15.84 -4.34 8.32
N PHE A 119 -14.97 -3.38 7.99
CA PHE A 119 -13.99 -2.85 8.93
C PHE A 119 -14.57 -2.04 10.09
N GLN A 120 -15.86 -1.70 10.08
CA GLN A 120 -16.56 -1.13 11.25
C GLN A 120 -16.83 -2.18 12.33
N ILE A 121 -16.89 -3.48 11.98
CA ILE A 121 -17.30 -4.56 12.89
C ILE A 121 -16.25 -5.68 13.05
N THR A 122 -15.14 -5.61 12.32
CA THR A 122 -13.98 -6.49 12.47
C THR A 122 -12.70 -5.75 12.14
N ASN A 123 -11.57 -6.26 12.63
CA ASN A 123 -10.24 -5.85 12.20
C ASN A 123 -9.64 -6.82 11.15
N LYS A 124 -10.27 -7.97 10.91
CA LYS A 124 -9.77 -9.00 9.99
C LYS A 124 -10.85 -9.47 9.01
N ILE A 125 -10.56 -9.35 7.72
CA ILE A 125 -11.39 -9.87 6.63
C ILE A 125 -10.65 -11.02 5.96
N ILE A 126 -11.34 -12.11 5.66
CA ILE A 126 -10.81 -13.26 4.95
C ILE A 126 -11.69 -13.48 3.71
N TYR A 127 -11.12 -13.32 2.52
CA TYR A 127 -11.83 -13.67 1.28
C TYR A 127 -11.70 -15.17 1.02
N CYS A 128 -12.81 -15.82 0.70
CA CYS A 128 -12.90 -17.25 0.40
C CYS A 128 -13.84 -17.43 -0.78
N TYR A 129 -13.25 -17.49 -1.97
CA TYR A 129 -13.95 -17.64 -3.23
C TYR A 129 -13.69 -19.01 -3.84
N ASP A 130 -14.48 -19.37 -4.83
CA ASP A 130 -14.42 -20.65 -5.52
C ASP A 130 -13.01 -20.94 -6.03
N GLY A 131 -12.63 -22.21 -6.00
CA GLY A 131 -11.30 -22.66 -6.42
C GLY A 131 -11.04 -22.53 -7.92
N ASP A 132 -12.02 -22.10 -8.72
CA ASP A 132 -11.92 -22.00 -10.16
C ASP A 132 -11.18 -20.74 -10.65
N ASN A 133 -11.14 -20.54 -11.98
CA ASN A 133 -10.48 -19.38 -12.56
C ASN A 133 -11.24 -18.06 -12.29
N ALA A 134 -12.56 -18.11 -12.14
CA ALA A 134 -13.36 -16.93 -11.82
C ALA A 134 -13.09 -16.46 -10.39
N GLY A 135 -13.10 -17.37 -9.41
CA GLY A 135 -12.78 -17.09 -8.01
C GLY A 135 -11.33 -16.62 -7.82
N ARG A 136 -10.36 -17.16 -8.58
CA ARG A 136 -8.99 -16.62 -8.61
C ARG A 136 -8.93 -15.17 -9.12
N LYS A 137 -9.70 -14.82 -10.15
CA LYS A 137 -9.80 -13.43 -10.64
C LYS A 137 -10.51 -12.53 -9.62
N ALA A 138 -11.55 -13.03 -8.96
CA ALA A 138 -12.27 -12.33 -7.90
C ALA A 138 -11.36 -12.04 -6.69
N ASN A 139 -10.52 -12.99 -6.30
CA ASN A 139 -9.51 -12.81 -5.25
C ASN A 139 -8.52 -11.70 -5.61
N TRP A 140 -7.97 -11.72 -6.83
CA TRP A 140 -7.08 -10.66 -7.31
C TRP A 140 -7.77 -9.28 -7.39
N HIS A 141 -9.03 -9.26 -7.82
CA HIS A 141 -9.83 -8.03 -7.85
C HIS A 141 -10.05 -7.48 -6.43
N SER A 142 -10.38 -8.36 -5.48
CA SER A 142 -10.59 -8.01 -4.08
C SER A 142 -9.32 -7.47 -3.43
N LEU A 143 -8.15 -8.04 -3.75
CA LEU A 143 -6.85 -7.48 -3.35
C LEU A 143 -6.69 -6.03 -3.83
N LYS A 144 -6.98 -5.74 -5.11
CA LYS A 144 -6.79 -4.40 -5.67
C LYS A 144 -7.70 -3.36 -5.01
N ILE A 145 -8.96 -3.70 -4.75
CA ILE A 145 -9.88 -2.79 -4.04
C ILE A 145 -9.44 -2.60 -2.60
N SER A 146 -8.96 -3.66 -1.96
CA SER A 146 -8.51 -3.65 -0.58
C SER A 146 -7.30 -2.75 -0.31
N LEU A 147 -6.45 -2.47 -1.32
CA LEU A 147 -5.25 -1.66 -1.18
C LEU A 147 -5.49 -0.33 -0.44
N SER A 148 -6.54 0.41 -0.82
CA SER A 148 -6.86 1.72 -0.24
C SER A 148 -7.38 1.68 1.20
N HIS A 149 -7.68 0.48 1.72
CA HIS A 149 -8.17 0.26 3.08
C HIS A 149 -7.14 -0.43 3.99
N MET A 150 -5.93 -0.69 3.47
CA MET A 150 -4.82 -1.25 4.25
C MET A 150 -4.20 -0.15 5.13
N VAL A 151 -4.83 0.07 6.27
CA VAL A 151 -4.38 0.97 7.35
C VAL A 151 -3.94 0.17 8.57
N HIS A 152 -3.24 0.83 9.49
CA HIS A 152 -2.78 0.24 10.73
C HIS A 152 -3.93 -0.48 11.49
N GLY A 153 -3.63 -1.67 12.01
CA GLY A 153 -4.58 -2.49 12.77
C GLY A 153 -5.64 -3.23 11.95
N LYS A 154 -5.71 -3.03 10.62
CA LYS A 154 -6.61 -3.78 9.73
C LYS A 154 -5.86 -4.87 8.98
N GLN A 155 -6.49 -6.04 8.87
CA GLN A 155 -5.90 -7.23 8.26
C GLN A 155 -6.84 -7.79 7.19
N ILE A 156 -6.24 -8.23 6.08
CA ILE A 156 -6.93 -8.90 4.98
C ILE A 156 -6.15 -10.16 4.62
N ASN A 157 -6.85 -11.29 4.60
CA ASN A 157 -6.32 -12.58 4.22
C ASN A 157 -7.12 -13.18 3.06
N PHE A 158 -6.52 -14.18 2.42
CA PHE A 158 -7.10 -14.91 1.29
C PHE A 158 -7.04 -16.41 1.58
N LEU A 159 -8.19 -17.05 1.68
CA LEU A 159 -8.33 -18.49 1.70
C LEU A 159 -8.51 -18.97 0.25
N LEU A 160 -7.55 -19.75 -0.24
CA LEU A 160 -7.59 -20.35 -1.56
C LEU A 160 -8.10 -21.78 -1.45
N LEU A 161 -9.20 -22.07 -2.14
CA LEU A 161 -9.79 -23.40 -2.20
C LEU A 161 -9.13 -24.26 -3.31
N PRO A 162 -9.17 -25.59 -3.20
CA PRO A 162 -8.76 -26.49 -4.27
C PRO A 162 -9.56 -26.29 -5.56
N ASP A 163 -8.97 -26.60 -6.72
CA ASP A 163 -9.67 -26.52 -8.01
C ASP A 163 -10.96 -27.36 -7.99
N GLY A 164 -12.08 -26.74 -8.38
CA GLY A 164 -13.39 -27.38 -8.45
C GLY A 164 -14.17 -27.43 -7.13
N GLU A 165 -13.60 -26.95 -6.03
CA GLU A 165 -14.30 -26.83 -4.74
C GLU A 165 -14.80 -25.38 -4.53
N ASP A 166 -15.97 -25.27 -3.91
CA ASP A 166 -16.54 -24.03 -3.37
C ASP A 166 -16.65 -24.14 -1.83
N PRO A 167 -16.97 -23.07 -1.09
CA PRO A 167 -17.07 -23.16 0.37
C PRO A 167 -18.14 -24.16 0.83
N ASP A 168 -19.22 -24.35 0.06
CA ASP A 168 -20.31 -25.28 0.37
C ASP A 168 -19.87 -26.75 0.22
N SER A 169 -19.26 -27.10 -0.92
CA SER A 169 -18.77 -28.44 -1.21
C SER A 169 -17.66 -28.86 -0.25
N LEU A 170 -16.71 -27.96 0.01
CA LEU A 170 -15.56 -28.28 0.85
C LEU A 170 -15.97 -28.51 2.31
N ILE A 171 -16.84 -27.67 2.89
CA ILE A 171 -17.25 -27.86 4.28
C ILE A 171 -18.10 -29.11 4.47
N LYS A 172 -18.94 -29.47 3.48
CA LYS A 172 -19.71 -30.72 3.52
C LYS A 172 -18.81 -31.95 3.48
N LYS A 173 -17.71 -31.87 2.73
CA LYS A 173 -16.74 -32.96 2.55
C LYS A 173 -15.82 -33.14 3.75
N GLU A 174 -15.27 -32.05 4.28
CA GLU A 174 -14.22 -32.10 5.31
C GLU A 174 -14.72 -31.78 6.73
N GLY A 175 -15.92 -31.21 6.84
CA GLY A 175 -16.49 -30.77 8.10
C GLY A 175 -15.83 -29.52 8.68
N LYS A 176 -16.40 -29.05 9.79
CA LYS A 176 -16.05 -27.77 10.41
C LYS A 176 -14.58 -27.67 10.83
N ILE A 177 -14.04 -28.71 11.49
CA ILE A 177 -12.71 -28.66 12.11
C ILE A 177 -11.62 -28.44 11.07
N LEU A 178 -11.67 -29.20 9.98
CA LEU A 178 -10.71 -29.08 8.87
C LEU A 178 -10.90 -27.74 8.14
N PHE A 179 -12.14 -27.33 7.88
CA PHE A 179 -12.42 -26.04 7.24
C PHE A 179 -11.89 -24.85 8.08
N GLU A 180 -12.03 -24.87 9.40
CA GLU A 180 -11.45 -23.84 10.29
C GLU A 180 -9.92 -23.85 10.26
N LYS A 181 -9.28 -25.02 10.12
CA LYS A 181 -7.83 -25.12 9.90
C LYS A 181 -7.43 -24.45 8.58
N HIS A 182 -8.20 -24.62 7.51
CA HIS A 182 -8.00 -23.89 6.26
C HIS A 182 -8.11 -22.37 6.45
N ILE A 183 -9.15 -21.89 7.15
CA ILE A 183 -9.32 -20.46 7.48
C ILE A 183 -8.11 -19.92 8.26
N ASN A 184 -7.63 -20.64 9.26
CA ASN A 184 -6.51 -20.21 10.08
C ASN A 184 -5.19 -20.16 9.29
N ASN A 185 -5.04 -21.04 8.29
CA ASN A 185 -3.91 -21.06 7.36
C ASN A 185 -4.10 -20.18 6.12
N SER A 186 -5.12 -19.30 6.12
CA SER A 186 -5.33 -18.34 5.03
C SER A 186 -4.09 -17.46 4.81
N LEU A 187 -3.79 -17.18 3.54
CA LEU A 187 -2.62 -16.40 3.17
C LEU A 187 -2.80 -14.94 3.62
N SER A 188 -1.75 -14.35 4.20
CA SER A 188 -1.74 -12.92 4.47
C SER A 188 -1.85 -12.12 3.17
N PHE A 189 -2.30 -10.88 3.26
CA PHE A 189 -2.30 -9.95 2.12
C PHE A 189 -0.95 -9.97 1.38
N SER A 190 0.16 -9.89 2.13
CA SER A 190 1.49 -9.82 1.54
C SER A 190 1.87 -11.11 0.82
N ASP A 191 1.58 -12.27 1.41
CA ASP A 191 1.94 -13.56 0.80
C ASP A 191 1.09 -13.83 -0.44
N PHE A 192 -0.21 -13.52 -0.39
CA PHE A 192 -1.08 -13.63 -1.57
C PHE A 192 -0.65 -12.66 -2.68
N PHE A 193 -0.37 -11.40 -2.35
CA PHE A 193 0.13 -10.38 -3.29
C PHE A 193 1.35 -10.87 -4.06
N PHE A 194 2.36 -11.37 -3.33
CA PHE A 194 3.58 -11.86 -3.96
C PHE A 194 3.36 -13.17 -4.73
N LYS A 195 2.61 -14.12 -4.17
CA LYS A 195 2.29 -15.39 -4.84
C LYS A 195 1.69 -15.15 -6.23
N VAL A 196 0.71 -14.24 -6.33
CA VAL A 196 0.04 -13.95 -7.61
C VAL A 196 0.94 -13.20 -8.59
N LEU A 197 1.72 -12.23 -8.12
CA LEU A 197 2.57 -11.43 -9.02
C LEU A 197 3.76 -12.22 -9.55
N ILE A 198 4.39 -13.06 -8.73
CA ILE A 198 5.54 -13.89 -9.13
C ILE A 198 5.11 -14.94 -10.16
N ASN A 199 3.97 -15.60 -9.95
CA ASN A 199 3.49 -16.64 -10.88
C ASN A 199 3.23 -16.11 -12.30
N LYS A 200 3.08 -14.80 -12.50
CA LYS A 200 2.82 -14.17 -13.80
C LYS A 200 4.07 -13.67 -14.52
N ILE A 201 5.22 -13.65 -13.84
CA ILE A 201 6.40 -12.93 -14.33
C ILE A 201 7.65 -13.79 -14.13
N ASN A 202 8.41 -14.00 -15.20
CA ASN A 202 9.73 -14.62 -15.10
C ASN A 202 10.66 -13.67 -14.33
N LEU A 203 11.19 -14.09 -13.18
CA LEU A 203 12.12 -13.28 -12.38
C LEU A 203 13.60 -13.58 -12.70
N LYS A 204 13.87 -14.46 -13.68
CA LYS A 204 15.24 -14.83 -14.05
C LYS A 204 15.92 -13.76 -14.91
N ASP A 205 15.17 -13.04 -15.74
CA ASP A 205 15.68 -12.00 -16.63
C ASP A 205 15.49 -10.58 -16.05
N CYS A 206 16.25 -9.62 -16.57
CA CYS A 206 16.22 -8.23 -16.12
C CYS A 206 14.89 -7.55 -16.47
N GLU A 207 14.33 -7.88 -17.63
CA GLU A 207 13.06 -7.35 -18.13
C GLU A 207 11.89 -7.75 -17.23
N GLY A 208 11.82 -9.02 -16.84
CA GLY A 208 10.80 -9.54 -15.96
C GLY A 208 10.92 -8.99 -14.55
N LYS A 209 12.13 -8.90 -13.98
CA LYS A 209 12.35 -8.18 -12.70
C LYS A 209 11.85 -6.73 -12.78
N THR A 210 12.17 -6.02 -13.85
CA THR A 210 11.73 -4.63 -14.07
C THR A 210 10.21 -4.51 -14.17
N LYS A 211 9.56 -5.43 -14.89
CA LYS A 211 8.10 -5.48 -15.03
C LYS A 211 7.43 -5.75 -13.68
N PHE A 212 7.95 -6.73 -12.92
CA PHE A 212 7.47 -7.05 -11.58
C PHE A 212 7.54 -5.85 -10.64
N ILE A 213 8.69 -5.18 -10.55
CA ILE A 213 8.89 -4.00 -9.71
C ILE A 213 7.89 -2.90 -10.07
N ASN A 214 7.74 -2.59 -11.36
CA ASN A 214 6.82 -1.53 -11.80
C ASN A 214 5.36 -1.82 -11.41
N ILE A 215 4.89 -3.04 -11.63
CA ILE A 215 3.52 -3.44 -11.27
C ILE A 215 3.36 -3.43 -9.75
N ALA A 216 4.31 -4.02 -9.02
CA ALA A 216 4.22 -4.13 -7.57
C ALA A 216 4.23 -2.75 -6.89
N LEU A 217 5.14 -1.85 -7.29
CA LEU A 217 5.21 -0.47 -6.77
C LEU A 217 3.94 0.33 -7.08
N SER A 218 3.38 0.18 -8.29
CA SER A 218 2.11 0.83 -8.66
C SER A 218 0.98 0.46 -7.70
N LEU A 219 0.90 -0.81 -7.29
CA LEU A 219 -0.12 -1.29 -6.36
C LEU A 219 0.19 -0.84 -4.93
N ILE A 220 1.44 -0.99 -4.48
CA ILE A 220 1.88 -0.60 -3.14
C ILE A 220 1.62 0.89 -2.88
N HIS A 221 1.83 1.77 -3.86
CA HIS A 221 1.57 3.20 -3.69
C HIS A 221 0.10 3.57 -3.48
N SER A 222 -0.83 2.64 -3.68
CA SER A 222 -2.26 2.83 -3.39
C SER A 222 -2.60 2.53 -1.92
N ILE A 223 -1.66 1.96 -1.17
CA ILE A 223 -1.80 1.63 0.26
C ILE A 223 -1.59 2.91 1.08
N PRO A 224 -2.50 3.27 2.00
CA PRO A 224 -2.33 4.47 2.83
C PRO A 224 -1.25 4.29 3.92
N ASP A 225 -1.11 3.10 4.50
CA ASP A 225 -0.10 2.82 5.54
C ASP A 225 1.32 2.78 4.95
N TYR A 226 2.11 3.80 5.27
CA TYR A 226 3.49 3.93 4.81
C TYR A 226 4.42 2.86 5.40
N ILE A 227 4.23 2.46 6.66
CA ILE A 227 5.07 1.41 7.28
C ILE A 227 4.83 0.10 6.54
N PHE A 228 3.57 -0.19 6.22
CA PHE A 228 3.23 -1.36 5.42
C PHE A 228 3.80 -1.29 4.00
N GLN A 229 3.77 -0.12 3.35
CA GLN A 229 4.44 0.09 2.06
C GLN A 229 5.93 -0.23 2.14
N VAL A 230 6.64 0.31 3.14
CA VAL A 230 8.09 0.09 3.35
C VAL A 230 8.39 -1.40 3.51
N ASN A 231 7.60 -2.11 4.32
CA ASN A 231 7.77 -3.54 4.53
C ASN A 231 7.55 -4.36 3.25
N LEU A 232 6.54 -4.00 2.44
CA LEU A 232 6.32 -4.65 1.13
C LEU A 232 7.46 -4.35 0.14
N ILE A 233 7.98 -3.12 0.12
CA ILE A 233 9.13 -2.75 -0.73
C ILE A 233 10.39 -3.51 -0.31
N LYS A 234 10.62 -3.69 1.00
CA LYS A 234 11.71 -4.52 1.51
C LYS A 234 11.58 -5.97 1.04
N LYS A 235 10.39 -6.57 1.18
CA LYS A 235 10.08 -7.92 0.66
C LYS A 235 10.26 -8.02 -0.86
N ILE A 236 9.99 -6.96 -1.63
CA ILE A 236 10.31 -6.93 -3.08
C ILE A 236 11.81 -7.12 -3.27
N GLY A 237 12.64 -6.32 -2.59
CA GLY A 237 14.11 -6.37 -2.69
C GLY A 237 14.67 -7.76 -2.40
N GLU A 238 14.21 -8.38 -1.31
CA GLU A 238 14.58 -9.75 -0.92
C GLU A 238 14.26 -10.76 -2.04
N LYS A 239 13.08 -10.66 -2.68
CA LYS A 239 12.65 -11.60 -3.72
C LYS A 239 13.37 -11.45 -5.06
N ILE A 240 13.84 -10.25 -5.39
CA ILE A 240 14.53 -9.98 -6.66
C ILE A 240 16.06 -10.06 -6.53
N GLY A 241 16.57 -10.19 -5.31
CA GLY A 241 18.00 -10.20 -4.99
C GLY A 241 18.63 -8.80 -5.02
N ILE A 242 17.84 -7.74 -4.85
CA ILE A 242 18.34 -6.37 -4.73
C ILE A 242 18.30 -6.01 -3.25
N LEU A 243 19.47 -5.99 -2.62
CA LEU A 243 19.64 -5.69 -1.18
C LEU A 243 19.39 -4.21 -0.86
N ASN A 244 19.57 -3.32 -1.84
CA ASN A 244 19.50 -1.89 -1.61
C ASN A 244 18.06 -1.37 -1.72
N PHE A 245 17.33 -1.41 -0.60
CA PHE A 245 16.01 -0.77 -0.42
C PHE A 245 15.96 0.66 -1.00
N PHE A 246 17.09 1.38 -0.92
CA PHE A 246 17.19 2.78 -1.32
C PHE A 246 17.14 3.00 -2.83
N GLU A 247 17.60 2.04 -3.64
CA GLU A 247 17.50 2.11 -5.10
C GLU A 247 16.04 1.94 -5.57
N ILE A 248 15.33 0.98 -4.99
CA ILE A 248 13.91 0.74 -5.27
C ILE A 248 13.09 1.95 -4.82
N TYR A 249 13.37 2.50 -3.63
CA TYR A 249 12.70 3.69 -3.14
C TYR A 249 13.00 4.94 -4.00
N GLN A 250 14.21 5.13 -4.52
CA GLN A 250 14.49 6.26 -5.42
C GLN A 250 13.74 6.17 -6.77
N LEU A 251 13.51 4.96 -7.28
CA LEU A 251 12.69 4.74 -8.47
C LEU A 251 11.22 5.18 -8.25
N THR A 252 10.73 5.20 -7.00
CA THR A 252 9.38 5.68 -6.67
C THR A 252 9.24 7.21 -6.77
N ILE A 253 10.29 7.96 -6.42
CA ILE A 253 10.27 9.44 -6.41
C ILE A 253 10.29 10.01 -7.83
N LYS A 254 10.99 9.35 -8.76
CA LYS A 254 11.15 9.85 -10.15
C LYS A 254 9.87 9.77 -11.01
N LYS A 255 8.84 9.00 -10.60
CA LYS A 255 7.59 8.83 -11.39
C LYS A 255 6.40 9.70 -10.96
N LYS A 256 6.43 10.37 -9.80
CA LYS A 256 5.31 11.22 -9.35
C LYS A 256 5.57 12.69 -9.68
N ASN A 257 4.96 13.16 -10.78
CA ASN A 257 4.55 14.56 -10.91
C ASN A 257 3.54 14.87 -9.79
N ILE A 258 3.99 15.65 -8.81
CA ILE A 258 3.27 16.09 -7.61
C ILE A 258 2.28 17.19 -7.98
N LYS A 259 1.13 16.85 -8.58
CA LYS A 259 0.11 17.89 -8.88
C LYS A 259 -1.33 17.56 -8.50
N LYS A 260 -1.62 16.44 -7.83
CA LYS A 260 -3.04 16.09 -7.57
C LYS A 260 -3.39 15.44 -6.22
N LEU A 261 -2.47 15.36 -5.26
CA LEU A 261 -2.72 14.59 -4.02
C LEU A 261 -2.45 15.30 -2.69
N PHE A 262 -2.15 16.60 -2.67
CA PHE A 262 -1.98 17.33 -1.41
C PHE A 262 -2.61 18.73 -1.48
N ASN A 263 -3.95 18.77 -1.50
CA ASN A 263 -4.69 19.92 -1.00
C ASN A 263 -4.66 19.83 0.53
N ASN A 264 -3.58 20.31 1.12
CA ASN A 264 -3.58 20.87 2.47
C ASN A 264 -2.43 21.86 2.51
N ASP A 265 -2.83 23.11 2.34
CA ASP A 265 -1.98 24.28 2.32
C ASP A 265 -1.20 24.40 3.65
N TYR A 266 0.00 24.97 3.54
CA TYR A 266 0.99 25.30 4.59
C TYR A 266 2.11 24.28 4.89
N LEU A 267 1.96 22.97 4.69
CA LEU A 267 3.08 21.99 4.86
C LEU A 267 3.64 21.43 3.53
N SER A 268 3.02 21.76 2.40
CA SER A 268 3.24 21.13 1.09
C SER A 268 4.42 21.66 0.26
N ASN A 269 5.11 22.72 0.70
CA ASN A 269 6.13 23.40 -0.13
C ASN A 269 7.59 23.02 0.12
N PHE A 270 7.90 22.13 1.07
CA PHE A 270 9.27 21.66 1.25
C PHE A 270 9.60 20.47 0.34
N ARG A 271 10.23 20.75 -0.82
CA ARG A 271 10.84 19.69 -1.65
C ARG A 271 11.86 18.93 -0.81
N LYS A 272 11.64 17.63 -0.60
CA LYS A 272 12.54 16.73 0.15
C LYS A 272 13.85 16.54 -0.62
N THR A 273 14.87 17.34 -0.30
CA THR A 273 16.23 17.21 -0.87
C THR A 273 17.18 16.63 0.16
N THR A 274 18.23 15.93 -0.28
CA THR A 274 19.28 15.38 0.60
C THR A 274 19.78 16.43 1.59
N VAL A 275 20.05 17.65 1.11
CA VAL A 275 20.56 18.75 1.93
C VAL A 275 19.54 19.24 2.96
N ARG A 276 18.25 19.36 2.60
CA ARG A 276 17.21 19.75 3.57
C ARG A 276 16.98 18.68 4.63
N MET A 277 17.06 17.41 4.27
CA MET A 277 16.97 16.31 5.23
C MET A 277 18.15 16.32 6.19
N LEU A 278 19.36 16.55 5.67
CA LEU A 278 20.56 16.74 6.49
C LEU A 278 20.43 17.92 7.46
N ILE A 279 19.93 19.06 6.98
CA ILE A 279 19.66 20.24 7.82
C ILE A 279 18.62 19.90 8.90
N SER A 280 17.51 19.25 8.52
CA SER A 280 16.44 18.85 9.44
C SER A 280 16.92 17.94 10.54
N LEU A 281 17.64 16.87 10.18
CA LEU A 281 18.14 15.89 11.14
C LEU A 281 19.18 16.51 12.08
N LEU A 282 20.10 17.32 11.55
CA LEU A 282 21.10 18.01 12.37
C LEU A 282 20.47 19.08 13.27
N LEU A 283 19.39 19.73 12.82
CA LEU A 283 18.65 20.70 13.62
C LEU A 283 17.89 20.01 14.77
N GLN A 284 17.29 18.85 14.52
CA GLN A 284 16.54 18.06 15.50
C GLN A 284 17.45 17.30 16.48
N LYS A 285 18.59 16.79 16.00
CA LYS A 285 19.61 16.12 16.81
C LYS A 285 21.00 16.71 16.52
N PRO A 286 21.36 17.85 17.15
CA PRO A 286 22.66 18.50 16.96
C PRO A 286 23.87 17.60 17.26
N GLU A 287 23.70 16.58 18.11
CA GLU A 287 24.74 15.62 18.46
C GLU A 287 25.27 14.78 17.29
N LEU A 288 24.49 14.66 16.21
CA LEU A 288 24.90 13.98 14.98
C LEU A 288 26.18 14.58 14.37
N ILE A 289 26.57 15.79 14.79
CA ILE A 289 27.83 16.43 14.42
C ILE A 289 29.06 15.55 14.74
N LYS A 290 29.01 14.73 15.81
CA LYS A 290 30.10 13.84 16.23
C LYS A 290 30.43 12.77 15.19
N ILE A 291 29.44 12.40 14.38
CA ILE A 291 29.51 11.35 13.37
C ILE A 291 30.11 11.89 12.06
N ILE A 292 30.14 13.22 11.87
CA ILE A 292 30.61 13.83 10.64
C ILE A 292 32.15 13.86 10.60
N PRO A 293 32.80 13.19 9.62
CA PRO A 293 34.25 13.26 9.47
C PRO A 293 34.70 14.70 9.16
N LYS A 294 35.83 15.17 9.71
CA LYS A 294 36.40 16.51 9.49
C LYS A 294 36.25 16.95 8.02
N LEU A 295 35.29 17.85 7.78
CA LEU A 295 34.83 18.24 6.45
C LEU A 295 35.81 19.20 5.78
N LYS A 296 36.91 18.68 5.24
CA LYS A 296 37.80 19.46 4.35
C LYS A 296 37.24 19.61 2.92
N LEU A 297 36.12 18.96 2.59
CA LEU A 297 35.65 18.75 1.21
C LEU A 297 34.63 19.79 0.68
N PHE A 298 34.02 20.61 1.53
CA PHE A 298 32.99 21.55 1.08
C PHE A 298 33.57 22.94 0.79
N LYS A 299 34.34 23.06 -0.29
CA LYS A 299 34.58 24.37 -0.91
C LYS A 299 33.87 24.37 -2.26
N THR A 300 32.92 25.31 -2.38
CA THR A 300 32.26 25.76 -3.61
C THR A 300 31.57 24.67 -4.44
N SER A 301 30.28 24.47 -4.18
CA SER A 301 29.33 23.83 -5.12
C SER A 301 28.03 24.64 -5.15
N ASN A 302 27.37 24.71 -6.29
CA ASN A 302 26.11 25.45 -6.48
C ASN A 302 24.86 24.69 -5.93
N ILE A 303 25.05 23.72 -5.04
CA ILE A 303 23.93 22.98 -4.44
C ILE A 303 23.15 23.88 -3.48
N ASN A 304 21.88 24.14 -3.82
CA ASN A 304 20.96 24.93 -3.01
C ASN A 304 20.88 24.40 -1.56
N GLY A 305 21.19 25.28 -0.61
CA GLY A 305 21.17 24.99 0.83
C GLY A 305 22.45 24.36 1.39
N LEU A 306 23.43 23.99 0.55
CA LEU A 306 24.66 23.35 1.05
C LEU A 306 25.49 24.33 1.90
N ASN A 307 25.61 25.58 1.47
CA ASN A 307 26.33 26.61 2.23
C ASN A 307 25.73 26.77 3.63
N PHE A 308 24.40 26.76 3.73
CA PHE A 308 23.70 26.82 5.01
C PHE A 308 23.95 25.57 5.85
N PHE A 309 23.91 24.37 5.25
CA PHE A 309 24.24 23.14 5.95
C PHE A 309 25.68 23.15 6.53
N VAL A 310 26.65 23.65 5.75
CA VAL A 310 28.04 23.80 6.20
C VAL A 310 28.17 24.83 7.33
N GLU A 311 27.41 25.92 7.28
CA GLU A 311 27.33 26.90 8.37
C GLU A 311 26.76 26.27 9.65
N LEU A 312 25.66 25.52 9.52
CA LEU A 312 25.01 24.83 10.64
C LEU A 312 25.96 23.83 11.31
N ILE A 313 26.71 23.07 10.51
CA ILE A 313 27.79 22.18 11.00
C ILE A 313 28.83 22.96 11.81
N LYS A 314 29.30 24.12 11.32
CA LYS A 314 30.30 24.94 12.04
C LYS A 314 29.76 25.42 13.38
N ILE A 315 28.48 25.77 13.46
CA ILE A 315 27.81 26.19 14.69
C ILE A 315 27.74 25.02 15.67
N CYS A 316 27.23 23.86 15.23
CA CYS A 316 27.14 22.66 16.09
C CYS A 316 28.50 22.12 16.53
N ASN A 317 29.58 22.40 15.81
CA ASN A 317 30.92 21.93 16.13
C ASN A 317 31.69 22.86 17.08
N LYS A 318 31.34 24.15 17.15
CA LYS A 318 31.99 25.12 18.05
C LYS A 318 31.44 25.07 19.47
N GLU A 319 30.16 24.74 19.62
CA GLU A 319 29.44 24.79 20.90
C GLU A 319 28.47 23.60 21.01
N LYS A 320 28.31 23.05 22.22
CA LYS A 320 27.21 22.10 22.50
C LYS A 320 25.90 22.87 22.50
N ILE A 321 25.26 22.95 21.33
CA ILE A 321 24.07 23.74 21.11
C ILE A 321 22.83 22.85 20.96
N THR A 322 21.71 23.28 21.52
CA THR A 322 20.40 22.62 21.40
C THR A 322 19.61 23.16 20.21
N THR A 323 18.59 22.43 19.75
CA THR A 323 17.68 22.87 18.68
C THR A 323 17.10 24.27 18.93
N VAL A 324 16.67 24.55 20.17
CA VAL A 324 16.09 25.84 20.56
C VAL A 324 17.12 26.97 20.44
N GLN A 325 18.35 26.74 20.90
CA GLN A 325 19.42 27.73 20.78
C GLN A 325 19.81 27.99 19.32
N ILE A 326 19.75 26.98 18.45
CA ILE A 326 19.93 27.17 16.99
C ILE A 326 18.82 28.07 16.45
N LEU A 327 17.55 27.81 16.77
CA LEU A 327 16.43 28.61 16.28
C LEU A 327 16.50 30.08 16.75
N GLU A 328 16.87 30.32 18.01
CA GLU A 328 17.04 31.68 18.54
C GLU A 328 18.17 32.46 17.85
N ARG A 329 19.28 31.80 17.46
CA ARG A 329 20.36 32.47 16.69
C ARG A 329 19.89 33.02 15.35
N TYR A 330 18.90 32.37 14.73
CA TYR A 330 18.33 32.79 13.45
C TYR A 330 17.09 33.68 13.62
N ARG A 331 16.77 34.11 14.84
CA ARG A 331 15.67 35.04 15.10
C ARG A 331 15.88 36.35 14.34
N GLY A 332 14.83 36.85 13.69
CA GLY A 332 14.89 38.06 12.87
C GLY A 332 15.52 37.88 11.48
N THR A 333 16.05 36.69 11.16
CA THR A 333 16.59 36.40 9.82
C THR A 333 15.53 35.78 8.91
N LYS A 334 15.79 35.83 7.59
CA LYS A 334 14.97 35.14 6.57
C LYS A 334 14.92 33.61 6.74
N PHE A 335 15.80 33.02 7.56
CA PHE A 335 15.87 31.58 7.78
C PHE A 335 15.04 31.09 8.96
N LYS A 336 14.51 31.98 9.81
CA LYS A 336 13.71 31.62 11.00
C LYS A 336 12.56 30.65 10.67
N LYS A 337 11.62 31.09 9.81
CA LYS A 337 10.43 30.30 9.46
C LYS A 337 10.77 28.95 8.82
N PRO A 338 11.70 28.87 7.83
CA PRO A 338 12.13 27.57 7.30
C PRO A 338 12.72 26.63 8.35
N LEU A 339 13.48 27.14 9.31
CA LEU A 339 14.10 26.31 10.35
C LEU A 339 13.08 25.82 11.37
N GLU A 340 12.12 26.66 11.78
CA GLU A 340 11.02 26.22 12.65
C GLU A 340 10.25 25.05 12.04
N ILE A 341 9.97 25.12 10.73
CA ILE A 341 9.31 24.04 10.00
C ILE A 341 10.18 22.77 9.97
N LEU A 342 11.48 22.91 9.67
CA LEU A 342 12.40 21.77 9.65
C LEU A 342 12.65 21.18 11.05
N ALA A 343 12.56 21.97 12.12
CA ALA A 343 12.74 21.51 13.49
C ALA A 343 11.62 20.56 13.95
N VAL A 344 10.40 20.74 13.44
CA VAL A 344 9.25 19.87 13.73
C VAL A 344 8.93 18.91 12.58
N TRP A 345 9.77 18.87 11.55
CA TRP A 345 9.50 18.08 10.36
C TRP A 345 9.62 16.59 10.65
N ASN A 346 8.52 15.85 10.49
CA ASN A 346 8.52 14.40 10.57
C ASN A 346 9.22 13.79 9.35
N HIS A 347 10.48 13.39 9.54
CA HIS A 347 11.30 12.71 8.53
C HIS A 347 10.96 11.21 8.37
N MET A 348 10.09 10.65 9.22
CA MET A 348 9.65 9.25 9.18
C MET A 348 10.80 8.23 9.24
N VAL A 349 11.84 8.56 10.00
CA VAL A 349 12.98 7.66 10.29
C VAL A 349 12.83 7.22 11.74
N PRO A 350 12.78 5.91 12.02
CA PRO A 350 12.77 5.40 13.40
C PRO A 350 13.96 5.97 14.19
N GLU A 351 13.77 6.28 15.47
CA GLU A 351 14.82 6.96 16.25
C GLU A 351 16.15 6.18 16.30
N GLU A 352 16.06 4.86 16.35
CA GLU A 352 17.17 3.91 16.35
C GLU A 352 18.00 3.96 15.05
N GLU A 353 17.41 4.37 13.93
CA GLU A 353 18.03 4.41 12.60
C GLU A 353 18.52 5.80 12.19
N ILE A 354 18.30 6.83 13.03
CA ILE A 354 18.61 8.22 12.65
C ILE A 354 20.10 8.42 12.36
N GLU A 355 20.99 7.81 13.15
CA GLU A 355 22.44 7.93 12.95
C GLU A 355 22.88 7.30 11.63
N ASN A 356 22.46 6.05 11.38
CA ASN A 356 22.73 5.33 10.14
C ASN A 356 22.20 6.10 8.91
N PHE A 357 20.98 6.61 9.02
CA PHE A 357 20.35 7.38 7.97
C PHE A 357 21.07 8.70 7.70
N PHE A 358 21.53 9.38 8.75
CA PHE A 358 22.31 10.60 8.63
C PHE A 358 23.66 10.35 7.93
N ILE A 359 24.39 9.29 8.31
CA ILE A 359 25.63 8.84 7.65
C ILE A 359 25.38 8.58 6.16
N HIS A 360 24.31 7.86 5.85
CA HIS A 360 23.93 7.55 4.49
C HIS A 360 23.69 8.81 3.65
N LEU A 361 22.95 9.80 4.19
CA LEU A 361 22.71 11.07 3.51
C LEU A 361 24.01 11.87 3.29
N ILE A 362 24.94 11.85 4.24
CA ILE A 362 26.27 12.47 4.10
C ILE A 362 27.06 11.80 2.99
N ASN A 363 27.09 10.47 2.95
CA ASN A 363 27.80 9.72 1.92
C ASN A 363 27.18 9.95 0.54
N LYS A 364 25.85 9.98 0.44
CA LYS A 364 25.15 10.35 -0.79
C LYS A 364 25.51 11.76 -1.26
N LEU A 365 25.53 12.74 -0.36
CA LEU A 365 25.93 14.10 -0.68
C LEU A 365 27.39 14.16 -1.17
N LYS A 366 28.31 13.43 -0.53
CA LYS A 366 29.71 13.34 -0.96
C LYS A 366 29.83 12.72 -2.35
N MET A 367 29.11 11.63 -2.62
CA MET A 367 29.11 10.98 -3.93
C MET A 367 28.67 11.95 -5.02
N ASN A 368 27.52 12.62 -4.83
CA ASN A 368 27.01 13.58 -5.80
C ASN A 368 28.02 14.70 -6.09
N LEU A 369 28.69 15.22 -5.06
CA LEU A 369 29.70 16.28 -5.22
C LEU A 369 30.95 15.79 -5.96
N ILE A 370 31.38 14.55 -5.69
CA ILE A 370 32.53 13.97 -6.38
C ILE A 370 32.18 13.71 -7.85
N GLU A 371 31.00 13.16 -8.13
CA GLU A 371 30.50 12.90 -9.48
C GLU A 371 30.37 14.22 -10.28
N GLU A 372 29.78 15.27 -9.70
CA GLU A 372 29.67 16.59 -10.34
C GLU A 372 31.06 17.17 -10.68
N ARG A 373 32.04 17.03 -9.77
CA ARG A 373 33.41 17.48 -10.02
C ARG A 373 34.12 16.61 -11.07
N GLN A 374 33.87 15.31 -11.07
CA GLN A 374 34.41 14.37 -12.04
C GLN A 374 33.89 14.70 -13.44
N GLU A 375 32.59 14.92 -13.60
CA GLU A 375 31.97 15.32 -14.86
C GLU A 375 32.56 16.64 -15.38
N TYR A 376 32.76 17.62 -14.49
CA TYR A 376 33.41 18.88 -14.85
C TYR A 376 34.86 18.68 -15.34
N LEU A 377 35.66 17.84 -14.67
CA LEU A 377 37.04 17.56 -15.09
C LEU A 377 37.09 16.78 -16.41
N ILE A 378 36.18 15.82 -16.62
CA ILE A 378 36.06 15.10 -17.90
C ILE A 378 35.66 16.05 -19.03
N PHE A 379 34.74 16.98 -18.77
CA PHE A 379 34.36 18.00 -19.74
C PHE A 379 35.53 18.92 -20.10
N LEU A 380 36.32 19.37 -19.10
CA LEU A 380 37.52 20.16 -19.33
C LEU A 380 38.58 19.39 -20.16
N ASP A 381 38.79 18.11 -19.85
CA ASP A 381 39.74 17.27 -20.60
C ASP A 381 39.36 17.18 -22.08
N ARG A 382 38.06 17.04 -22.38
CA ARG A 382 37.54 16.99 -23.75
C ARG A 382 37.67 18.31 -24.52
N LYS A 383 37.71 19.45 -23.83
CA LYS A 383 37.80 20.78 -24.46
C LYS A 383 39.24 21.23 -24.67
N GLU A 384 40.05 21.17 -23.62
CA GLU A 384 41.37 21.82 -23.56
C GLU A 384 42.47 20.91 -22.99
N GLY A 385 42.12 19.68 -22.58
CA GLY A 385 43.02 18.76 -21.89
C GLY A 385 43.26 19.13 -20.42
N LEU A 386 43.55 18.12 -19.59
CA LEU A 386 43.89 18.33 -18.17
C LEU A 386 45.40 18.45 -17.93
N ASP A 387 45.79 19.46 -17.13
CA ASP A 387 47.12 19.58 -16.55
C ASP A 387 47.42 18.44 -15.53
N LEU A 388 48.69 18.28 -15.16
CA LEU A 388 49.13 17.23 -14.22
C LEU A 388 48.46 17.32 -12.84
N LYS A 389 48.08 18.52 -12.39
CA LYS A 389 47.44 18.73 -11.08
C LYS A 389 45.99 18.25 -11.12
N LYS A 390 45.25 18.58 -12.18
CA LYS A 390 43.87 18.13 -12.40
C LYS A 390 43.77 16.65 -12.73
N LYS A 391 44.77 16.07 -13.42
CA LYS A 391 44.87 14.61 -13.62
C LYS A 391 45.04 13.87 -12.29
N LYS A 392 45.91 14.37 -11.39
CA LYS A 392 46.06 13.84 -10.04
C LYS A 392 44.77 14.02 -9.20
N GLU A 393 44.08 15.13 -9.36
CA GLU A 393 42.78 15.38 -8.74
C GLU A 393 41.74 14.34 -9.20
N LEU A 394 41.57 14.16 -10.50
CA LEU A 394 40.63 13.18 -11.08
C LEU A 394 40.91 11.76 -10.60
N TRP A 395 42.18 11.35 -10.55
CA TRP A 395 42.58 10.05 -10.01
C TRP A 395 42.21 9.87 -8.53
N SER A 396 42.43 10.91 -7.71
CA SER A 396 42.05 10.92 -6.30
C SER A 396 40.52 10.82 -6.11
N LEU A 397 39.75 11.56 -6.92
CA LEU A 397 38.29 11.50 -6.92
C LEU A 397 37.78 10.09 -7.27
N ASN A 398 38.33 9.46 -8.30
CA ASN A 398 38.00 8.08 -8.67
C ASN A 398 38.28 7.08 -7.53
N LYS A 399 39.43 7.21 -6.87
CA LYS A 399 39.78 6.36 -5.72
C LYS A 399 38.81 6.56 -4.55
N ASN A 400 38.36 7.79 -4.31
CA ASN A 400 37.37 8.10 -3.26
C ASN A 400 35.97 7.57 -3.60
N LEU A 401 35.52 7.68 -4.85
CA LEU A 401 34.25 7.09 -5.31
C LEU A 401 34.23 5.58 -5.07
N VAL A 402 35.29 4.87 -5.43
CA VAL A 402 35.40 3.42 -5.23
C VAL A 402 35.34 3.06 -3.74
N LYS A 403 36.01 3.82 -2.88
CA LYS A 403 35.96 3.60 -1.43
C LYS A 403 34.58 3.83 -0.84
N ILE A 404 33.90 4.90 -1.25
CA ILE A 404 32.56 5.20 -0.74
C ILE A 404 31.56 4.14 -1.22
N LYS A 405 31.62 3.72 -2.50
CA LYS A 405 30.74 2.66 -3.05
C LYS A 405 30.92 1.30 -2.37
N LYS A 406 32.10 0.99 -1.81
CA LYS A 406 32.32 -0.25 -1.04
C LYS A 406 31.68 -0.25 0.35
N ASN A 407 31.36 0.93 0.89
CA ASN A 407 30.73 1.09 2.20
C ASN A 407 29.21 1.32 2.09
N PHE A 408 28.63 1.04 0.92
CA PHE A 408 27.21 1.18 0.61
C PHE A 408 26.54 -0.18 0.49
#